data_AF-M1YXJ3-F1
#
_entry.id   AF-M1YXJ3-F1
#
_cell.length_a   1.000
_cell.length_b   1.000
_cell.length_c   1.000
_cell.angle_alpha   90.00
_cell.angle_beta   90.00
_cell.angle_gamma   90.00
#
_symmetry.space_group_name_H-M   'P 1'
#
loop_
_entity.id
_entity.type
_entity.pdbx_description
1 polymer ?
#
loop_
_entity_poly.entity_id
_entity_poly.type
_entity_poly.pdbx_seq_one_letter_code
_entity_poly.pdbx_strand_id
1 'polypeptide(L)'
;MTTKPISESHQKKYRQAGWAFLLLNLYYVGMVYVFLPPFNLSVAEGAGYTALALALFGTLSYFIYKGGRILAGILIFIYTVRVSGSIYTLATGDAFEAVPYVLPSTVAALYMLCRAFFNWR
;
A
#
# COMPACT_ATOMS: atom_id res chain seq x y z
N MET A 1 -24.01 4.85 -30.73
CA MET A 1 -23.36 4.61 -29.42
C MET A 1 -21.86 4.47 -29.65
N THR A 2 -21.12 5.56 -29.52
CA THR A 2 -19.65 5.58 -29.61
C THR A 2 -19.08 5.12 -28.26
N THR A 3 -18.48 3.93 -28.23
CA THR A 3 -17.70 3.46 -27.09
C THR A 3 -16.48 4.36 -26.94
N LYS A 4 -16.60 5.38 -26.09
CA LYS A 4 -15.48 6.26 -25.72
C LYS A 4 -14.36 5.35 -25.19
N PRO A 5 -13.19 5.29 -25.84
CA PRO A 5 -12.10 4.44 -25.36
C PRO A 5 -11.81 4.88 -23.92
N ILE A 6 -11.63 3.92 -23.02
CA ILE A 6 -11.26 4.16 -21.62
C ILE A 6 -10.13 5.20 -21.65
N SER A 7 -10.46 6.44 -21.27
CA SER A 7 -9.66 7.61 -21.64
C SER A 7 -8.25 7.45 -21.11
N GLU A 8 -7.21 7.75 -21.89
CA GLU A 8 -5.81 7.64 -21.46
C GLU A 8 -5.53 8.25 -20.06
N SER A 9 -6.30 9.26 -19.66
CA SER A 9 -6.21 9.87 -18.33
C SER A 9 -6.56 8.91 -17.19
N HIS A 10 -7.55 8.02 -17.36
CA HIS A 10 -7.89 6.98 -16.40
C HIS A 10 -6.73 6.01 -16.25
N GLN A 11 -6.17 5.53 -17.36
CA GLN A 11 -5.07 4.56 -17.35
C GLN A 11 -3.81 5.16 -16.70
N LYS A 12 -3.52 6.45 -16.94
CA LYS A 12 -2.43 7.18 -16.27
C LYS A 12 -2.61 7.23 -14.74
N LYS A 13 -3.84 7.43 -14.24
CA LYS A 13 -4.13 7.42 -12.79
C LYS A 13 -3.90 6.06 -12.15
N TYR A 14 -4.32 4.97 -12.80
CA TYR A 14 -4.03 3.61 -12.32
C TYR A 14 -2.52 3.32 -12.34
N ARG A 15 -1.81 3.81 -13.36
CA ARG A 15 -0.34 3.72 -13.44
C ARG A 15 0.35 4.42 -12.28
N GLN A 16 -0.08 5.63 -11.97
CA GLN A 16 0.45 6.43 -10.88
C GLN A 16 0.16 5.79 -9.52
N ALA A 17 -1.06 5.29 -9.32
CA ALA A 17 -1.44 4.58 -8.10
C ALA A 17 -0.63 3.29 -7.91
N GLY A 18 -0.37 2.52 -8.97
CA GLY A 18 0.47 1.32 -8.90
C GLY A 18 1.91 1.64 -8.47
N TRP A 19 2.54 2.65 -9.08
CA TRP A 19 3.88 3.08 -8.70
C TRP A 19 3.95 3.64 -7.28
N ALA A 20 2.99 4.49 -6.91
CA ALA A 20 2.93 5.05 -5.57
C ALA A 20 2.71 3.95 -4.52
N PHE A 21 1.82 3.00 -4.79
CA PHE A 21 1.61 1.84 -3.93
C PHE A 21 2.91 1.08 -3.72
N LEU A 22 3.66 0.80 -4.79
CA LEU A 22 4.92 0.06 -4.69
C LEU A 22 5.97 0.83 -3.90
N LEU A 23 6.20 2.11 -4.21
CA LEU A 23 7.21 2.93 -3.53
C LEU A 23 6.89 3.12 -2.03
N LEU A 24 5.62 3.35 -1.69
CA LEU A 24 5.21 3.54 -0.30
C LEU A 24 5.28 2.24 0.51
N ASN A 25 5.02 1.08 -0.11
CA ASN A 25 5.23 -0.21 0.54
C ASN A 25 6.71 -0.58 0.68
N LEU A 26 7.57 -0.19 -0.26
CA LEU A 26 9.01 -0.36 -0.11
C LEU A 26 9.55 0.49 1.05
N TYR A 27 9.10 1.73 1.15
CA TYR A 27 9.40 2.58 2.30
C TYR A 27 8.90 1.96 3.61
N TYR A 28 7.67 1.41 3.63
CA TYR A 28 7.14 0.66 4.78
C TYR A 28 8.08 -0.47 5.20
N VAL A 29 8.56 -1.29 4.27
CA VAL A 29 9.48 -2.41 4.57
C VAL A 29 10.79 -1.90 5.15
N GLY A 30 11.36 -0.83 4.58
CA GLY A 30 12.58 -0.21 5.11
C GLY A 30 12.40 0.28 6.55
N MET A 31 11.26 0.92 6.84
CA MET A 31 10.94 1.40 8.19
C MET A 31 10.73 0.25 9.18
N VAL A 32 10.10 -0.85 8.73
CA VAL A 32 10.00 -2.07 9.55
C VAL A 32 11.39 -2.52 9.96
N TYR A 33 12.36 -2.62 9.06
CA TYR A 33 13.73 -3.06 9.40
C TYR A 33 14.47 -2.16 10.39
N VAL A 34 14.21 -0.86 10.39
CA VAL A 34 14.86 0.10 11.31
C VAL A 34 14.28 -0.01 12.72
N PHE A 35 12.96 -0.19 12.83
CA PHE A 35 12.24 -0.15 14.09
C PHE A 35 11.88 -1.54 14.63
N LEU A 36 12.11 -2.60 13.87
CA LEU A 36 11.82 -3.95 14.33
C LEU A 36 12.81 -4.30 15.46
N PRO A 37 12.33 -4.71 16.65
CA PRO A 37 13.19 -5.38 17.60
C PRO A 37 13.72 -6.67 16.94
N PRO A 38 14.94 -7.11 17.30
CA PRO A 38 15.49 -8.36 16.80
C PRO A 38 14.62 -9.51 17.32
N PHE A 39 13.66 -9.92 16.50
CA PHE A 39 13.03 -11.22 16.66
C PHE A 39 14.14 -12.26 16.44
N ASN A 40 14.16 -13.33 17.24
CA ASN A 40 15.08 -14.46 17.09
C ASN A 40 14.80 -15.27 15.80
N LEU A 41 14.63 -14.57 14.68
CA LEU A 41 14.44 -15.12 13.35
C LEU A 41 15.82 -15.35 12.76
N SER A 42 16.01 -16.51 12.14
CA SER A 42 17.18 -16.73 11.32
C SER A 42 17.20 -15.77 10.13
N VAL A 43 18.39 -15.49 9.59
CA VAL A 43 18.56 -14.65 8.39
C VAL A 43 17.72 -15.16 7.22
N ALA A 44 17.58 -16.50 7.11
CA ALA A 44 16.77 -17.14 6.07
C ALA A 44 15.27 -16.85 6.24
N GLU A 45 14.75 -16.88 7.47
CA GLU A 45 13.35 -16.57 7.76
C GLU A 45 13.03 -15.10 7.50
N GLY A 46 13.88 -14.18 7.98
CA GLY A 46 13.74 -12.75 7.72
C GLY A 46 13.78 -12.43 6.23
N ALA A 47 14.69 -13.04 5.48
CA ALA A 47 14.75 -12.91 4.02
C ALA A 47 13.51 -13.49 3.32
N GLY A 48 12.99 -14.63 3.80
CA GLY A 48 11.78 -15.26 3.28
C GLY A 48 10.54 -14.37 3.41
N TYR A 49 10.30 -13.79 4.58
CA TYR A 49 9.17 -12.89 4.81
C TYR A 49 9.26 -11.62 3.96
N THR A 50 10.46 -11.06 3.82
CA THR A 50 10.67 -9.87 2.99
C THR A 50 10.53 -10.18 1.51
N ALA A 51 11.05 -11.32 1.03
CA ALA A 51 10.85 -11.76 -0.34
C ALA A 51 9.35 -11.96 -0.65
N LEU A 52 8.60 -12.58 0.27
CA LEU A 52 7.16 -12.75 0.14
C LEU A 52 6.42 -11.39 0.12
N ALA A 53 6.78 -10.47 1.01
CA ALA A 53 6.21 -9.13 1.04
C ALA A 53 6.47 -8.37 -0.27
N LEU A 54 7.71 -8.39 -0.77
CA LEU A 54 8.09 -7.77 -2.04
C LEU A 54 7.34 -8.39 -3.23
N ALA A 55 7.22 -9.72 -3.27
CA ALA A 55 6.48 -10.43 -4.30
C ALA A 55 5.00 -10.05 -4.29
N LEU A 56 4.39 -9.96 -3.10
CA LEU A 56 3.01 -9.49 -2.94
C LEU A 56 2.85 -8.05 -3.41
N PHE A 57 3.68 -7.11 -2.92
CA PHE A 57 3.56 -5.70 -3.31
C PHE A 57 3.78 -5.50 -4.81
N GLY A 58 4.74 -6.22 -5.41
CA GLY A 58 4.97 -6.22 -6.86
C GLY A 58 3.76 -6.74 -7.63
N THR A 59 3.21 -7.89 -7.21
CA THR A 59 2.05 -8.50 -7.87
C THR A 59 0.82 -7.60 -7.77
N LEU A 60 0.50 -7.08 -6.58
CA LEU A 60 -0.63 -6.18 -6.37
C LEU A 60 -0.45 -4.87 -7.15
N SER A 61 0.74 -4.29 -7.17
CA SER A 61 1.07 -3.11 -7.99
C SER A 61 0.85 -3.37 -9.48
N TYR A 62 1.27 -4.53 -9.98
CA TYR A 62 1.07 -4.93 -11.37
C TYR A 62 -0.41 -5.07 -11.73
N PHE A 63 -1.23 -5.64 -10.84
CA PHE A 63 -2.68 -5.72 -11.07
C PHE A 63 -3.38 -4.35 -10.98
N ILE A 64 -2.93 -3.45 -10.10
CA ILE A 64 -3.39 -2.05 -10.09
C ILE A 64 -3.04 -1.37 -11.41
N TYR A 65 -1.82 -1.57 -11.91
CA TYR A 65 -1.34 -1.04 -13.19
C TYR A 65 -2.22 -1.51 -14.36
N LYS A 66 -2.71 -2.76 -14.31
CA LYS A 66 -3.63 -3.33 -15.30
C LYS A 66 -5.07 -2.80 -15.21
N GLY A 67 -5.37 -1.91 -14.25
CA GLY A 67 -6.69 -1.28 -14.10
C GLY A 67 -7.71 -2.12 -13.35
N GLY A 68 -7.26 -3.05 -12.50
CA GLY A 68 -8.15 -3.92 -11.71
C GLY A 68 -8.95 -3.17 -10.65
N ARG A 69 -10.16 -2.68 -11.00
CA ARG A 69 -11.05 -1.95 -10.09
C ARG A 69 -11.40 -2.72 -8.80
N ILE A 70 -11.71 -4.01 -8.92
CA ILE A 70 -12.06 -4.86 -7.76
C ILE A 70 -10.89 -4.95 -6.79
N LEU A 71 -9.67 -5.17 -7.31
CA LEU A 71 -8.48 -5.25 -6.48
C LEU A 71 -8.18 -3.92 -5.79
N ALA A 72 -8.32 -2.80 -6.50
CA ALA A 72 -8.19 -1.47 -5.90
C ALA A 72 -9.20 -1.26 -4.77
N GLY A 73 -10.46 -1.71 -4.92
CA GLY A 73 -11.47 -1.66 -3.86
C GLY A 73 -11.10 -2.50 -2.63
N ILE A 74 -10.64 -3.74 -2.82
CA ILE A 74 -10.18 -4.62 -1.73
C ILE A 74 -8.98 -3.98 -1.00
N LEU A 75 -8.04 -3.42 -1.75
CA LEU A 75 -6.88 -2.72 -1.20
C LEU A 75 -7.28 -1.48 -0.40
N ILE A 76 -8.25 -0.69 -0.88
CA ILE A 76 -8.80 0.45 -0.14
C ILE A 76 -9.37 -0.03 1.19
N PHE A 77 -10.13 -1.13 1.21
CA PHE A 77 -10.69 -1.68 2.45
C PHE A 77 -9.58 -2.11 3.43
N ILE A 78 -8.60 -2.89 2.97
CA ILE A 78 -7.47 -3.35 3.80
C ILE A 78 -6.69 -2.15 4.37
N TYR A 79 -6.37 -1.17 3.53
CA TYR A 79 -5.62 0.01 3.94
C TYR A 79 -6.42 0.91 4.88
N THR A 80 -7.74 1.03 4.69
CA THR A 80 -8.61 1.76 5.60
C THR A 80 -8.60 1.12 6.98
N VAL A 81 -8.79 -0.20 7.06
CA VAL A 81 -8.73 -0.94 8.33
C VAL A 81 -7.36 -0.75 9.00
N ARG A 82 -6.27 -0.85 8.21
CA ARG A 82 -4.91 -0.65 8.72
C ARG A 82 -4.69 0.77 9.27
N VAL A 83 -5.14 1.80 8.56
CA VAL A 83 -5.03 3.19 9.01
C VAL A 83 -5.84 3.40 10.28
N SER A 84 -7.09 2.93 10.32
CA SER A 84 -7.94 3.02 11.52
C SER A 84 -7.30 2.32 12.72
N GLY A 85 -6.73 1.13 12.53
CA GLY A 85 -6.01 0.40 13.58
C GLY A 85 -4.77 1.17 14.05
N SER A 86 -4.01 1.76 13.13
CA SER A 86 -2.81 2.55 13.45
C SER A 86 -3.14 3.85 14.20
N ILE A 87 -4.23 4.53 13.83
CA ILE A 87 -4.73 5.71 14.54
C ILE A 87 -5.22 5.32 15.93
N TYR A 88 -5.94 4.20 16.05
CA TYR A 88 -6.43 3.69 17.33
C TYR A 88 -5.28 3.39 18.29
N THR A 89 -4.25 2.65 17.85
CA THR A 89 -3.10 2.35 18.72
C THR A 89 -2.28 3.58 19.08
N LEU A 90 -2.21 4.59 18.20
CA LEU A 90 -1.61 5.88 18.56
C LEU A 90 -2.42 6.61 19.63
N ALA A 91 -3.74 6.54 19.56
CA ALA A 91 -4.62 7.19 20.53
C ALA A 91 -4.58 6.50 21.91
N THR A 92 -4.40 5.17 21.96
CA THR A 92 -4.27 4.43 23.23
C THR A 92 -2.86 4.46 23.81
N GLY A 93 -1.86 4.90 23.04
CA GLY A 93 -0.45 4.92 23.46
C GLY A 93 0.27 3.59 23.30
N ASP A 94 -0.40 2.55 22.78
CA ASP A 94 0.17 1.21 22.52
C ASP A 94 0.79 1.09 21.11
N ALA A 95 1.00 2.22 20.43
CA ALA A 95 1.54 2.22 19.08
C ALA A 95 2.99 1.75 19.05
N PHE A 96 3.29 0.91 18.06
CA PHE A 96 4.66 0.57 17.73
C PHE A 96 5.43 1.84 17.31
N GLU A 97 6.71 1.92 17.64
CA GLU A 97 7.55 3.11 17.40
C GLU A 97 7.62 3.50 15.91
N ALA A 98 7.43 2.52 15.01
CA ALA A 98 7.36 2.73 13.57
C ALA A 98 6.06 3.39 13.08
N VAL A 99 4.96 3.27 13.83
CA VAL A 99 3.61 3.67 13.39
C VAL A 99 3.54 5.15 12.99
N PRO A 100 4.04 6.13 13.77
CA PRO A 100 3.98 7.55 13.40
C PRO A 100 4.65 7.87 12.06
N TYR A 101 5.71 7.15 11.69
CA TYR A 101 6.45 7.39 10.46
C TYR A 101 5.87 6.67 9.24
N VAL A 102 5.12 5.59 9.50
CA VAL A 102 4.54 4.72 8.48
C VAL A 102 3.08 5.08 8.19
N LEU A 103 2.39 5.71 9.13
CA LEU A 103 1.00 6.12 8.98
C LEU A 103 0.82 7.14 7.83
N PRO A 104 1.66 8.18 7.68
CA PRO A 104 1.54 9.13 6.57
C PRO A 104 1.72 8.46 5.20
N SER A 105 2.66 7.51 5.08
CA SER A 105 2.86 6.79 3.82
C SER A 105 1.68 5.86 3.50
N THR A 106 1.11 5.23 4.51
CA THR A 106 -0.08 4.36 4.36
C THR A 106 -1.33 5.16 3.97
N VAL A 107 -1.51 6.35 4.56
CA VAL A 107 -2.59 7.28 4.20
C VAL A 107 -2.40 7.81 2.78
N ALA A 108 -1.17 8.16 2.39
CA ALA A 108 -0.88 8.58 1.02
C ALA A 108 -1.19 7.48 -0.01
N ALA A 109 -0.85 6.22 0.30
CA ALA A 109 -1.17 5.07 -0.54
C ALA A 109 -2.69 4.88 -0.68
N LEU A 110 -3.42 4.96 0.44
CA LEU A 110 -4.88 4.90 0.46
C LEU A 110 -5.50 6.02 -0.39
N TYR A 111 -5.01 7.24 -0.26
CA TYR A 111 -5.47 8.37 -1.07
C TYR A 111 -5.26 8.12 -2.58
N MET A 112 -4.10 7.62 -2.98
CA MET A 112 -3.82 7.33 -4.40
C MET A 112 -4.70 6.21 -4.94
N LEU A 113 -4.97 5.17 -4.14
CA LEU A 113 -5.89 4.09 -4.49
C LEU A 113 -7.32 4.60 -4.64
N CYS A 114 -7.81 5.40 -3.69
CA CYS A 114 -9.13 6.03 -3.77
C CYS A 114 -9.24 6.94 -5.00
N ARG A 115 -8.21 7.74 -5.30
CA ARG A 115 -8.18 8.60 -6.49
C ARG A 115 -8.28 7.80 -7.78
N ALA A 116 -7.61 6.65 -7.88
CA ALA A 116 -7.70 5.76 -9.03
C ALA A 116 -9.08 5.09 -9.14
N PHE A 117 -9.65 4.62 -8.02
CA PHE A 117 -10.93 3.91 -7.99
C PHE A 117 -12.14 4.82 -8.29
N PHE A 118 -12.24 5.95 -7.60
CA PHE A 118 -13.31 6.93 -7.74
C PHE A 118 -13.12 7.88 -8.93
N ASN A 119 -11.97 7.81 -9.62
CA ASN A 119 -11.60 8.71 -10.70
C ASN A 119 -11.72 10.20 -10.31
N TRP A 120 -11.34 10.56 -9.08
CA TRP A 120 -11.29 11.97 -8.69
C TRP A 120 -10.32 12.74 -9.60
N ARG A 121 -10.71 13.96 -9.96
CA ARG A 121 -10.01 14.81 -10.93
C ARG A 121 -8.69 15.27 -10.33
#